data_AF-A0A7W0WW11-F1
#
_entry.id   AF-A0A7W0WW11-F1
#
_cell.length_a   1.000
_cell.length_b   1.000
_cell.length_c   1.000
_cell.angle_alpha   90.00
_cell.angle_beta   90.00
_cell.angle_gamma   90.00
#
_symmetry.space_group_name_H-M   'P 1'
#
loop_
_entity.id
_entity.type
_entity.pdbx_description
1 polymer ?
#
loop_
_entity_poly.entity_id
_entity_poly.type
_entity_poly.pdbx_seq_one_letter_code
_entity_poly.pdbx_strand_id
1 'polypeptide(L)'
;MVNTPETTGGKNECFGSNAVTFNTDLVLGKEVELRYDVEKQDQFDRTLAYVTVDGMEVNRLIVERGFGCVLHIPPNGDDRVDEFEMLEQTARLTMRGLWGVCSPIPCN
;
A
#
# COMPACT_ATOMS: atom_id res chain seq x y z
N MET A 1 0.66 6.00 4.63
CA MET A 1 1.42 5.06 3.75
C MET A 1 0.64 3.76 3.61
N VAL A 2 1.25 2.68 3.07
CA VAL A 2 0.57 1.39 2.83
C VAL A 2 1.44 0.20 3.24
N ASN A 3 0.78 -0.88 3.66
CA ASN A 3 1.38 -2.20 3.87
C ASN A 3 0.66 -3.23 3.00
N THR A 4 1.39 -4.14 2.35
CA THR A 4 0.82 -5.19 1.49
C THR A 4 1.09 -6.58 2.08
N PRO A 5 0.26 -7.59 1.78
CA PRO A 5 0.50 -8.94 2.27
C PRO A 5 1.84 -9.49 1.77
N GLU A 6 2.61 -10.08 2.68
CA GLU A 6 3.99 -10.46 2.46
C GLU A 6 4.13 -11.79 1.70
N THR A 7 5.05 -11.79 0.72
CA THR A 7 5.47 -12.98 -0.04
C THR A 7 6.96 -13.29 0.15
N THR A 8 7.65 -12.52 0.98
CA THR A 8 9.10 -12.61 1.19
C THR A 8 9.43 -13.12 2.60
N GLY A 9 10.70 -13.47 2.85
CA GLY A 9 11.13 -13.93 4.18
C GLY A 9 10.49 -15.23 4.66
N GLY A 10 10.06 -16.11 3.73
CA GLY A 10 9.34 -17.35 4.04
C GLY A 10 7.85 -17.16 4.32
N LYS A 11 7.32 -15.94 4.17
CA LYS A 11 5.89 -15.66 4.27
C LYS A 11 5.18 -15.93 2.94
N ASN A 12 3.91 -16.31 3.03
CA ASN A 12 3.01 -16.44 1.89
C ASN A 12 1.60 -16.03 2.35
N GLU A 13 1.44 -14.75 2.64
CA GLU A 13 0.19 -14.21 3.14
C GLU A 13 -0.85 -14.18 2.02
N CYS A 14 -2.12 -14.39 2.40
CA CYS A 14 -3.23 -14.36 1.46
C CYS A 14 -3.22 -13.06 0.64
N PHE A 15 -3.47 -13.16 -0.67
CA PHE A 15 -3.45 -12.03 -1.60
C PHE A 15 -2.07 -11.38 -1.86
N GLY A 16 -0.99 -11.90 -1.27
CA GLY A 16 0.36 -11.35 -1.48
C GLY A 16 0.83 -11.43 -2.94
N SER A 17 0.60 -12.56 -3.62
CA SER A 17 0.95 -12.68 -5.05
C SER A 17 0.15 -11.70 -5.94
N ASN A 18 -1.10 -11.41 -5.56
CA ASN A 18 -1.92 -10.41 -6.23
C ASN A 18 -1.36 -9.00 -6.02
N ALA A 19 -0.94 -8.66 -4.79
CA ALA A 19 -0.29 -7.39 -4.47
C ALA A 19 1.02 -7.19 -5.23
N VAL A 20 1.87 -8.23 -5.32
CA VAL A 20 3.11 -8.21 -6.11
C VAL A 20 2.81 -7.93 -7.58
N THR A 21 1.87 -8.67 -8.17
CA THR A 21 1.51 -8.51 -9.58
C THR A 21 0.97 -7.11 -9.84
N PHE A 22 0.03 -6.64 -9.01
CA PHE A 22 -0.58 -5.32 -9.16
C PHE A 22 0.44 -4.19 -9.06
N ASN A 23 1.34 -4.23 -8.07
CA ASN A 23 2.38 -3.21 -7.96
C ASN A 23 3.34 -3.28 -9.15
N THR A 24 3.71 -4.48 -9.59
CA THR A 24 4.59 -4.69 -10.76
C THR A 24 3.99 -4.07 -12.01
N ASP A 25 2.71 -4.31 -12.30
CA ASP A 25 2.01 -3.74 -13.45
C ASP A 25 1.93 -2.20 -13.39
N LEU A 26 1.86 -1.64 -12.18
CA LEU A 26 1.82 -0.21 -11.97
C LEU A 26 3.18 0.46 -12.19
N VAL A 27 4.29 -0.12 -11.72
CA VAL A 27 5.58 0.61 -11.64
C VAL A 27 6.70 0.03 -12.50
N LEU A 28 6.69 -1.25 -12.85
CA LEU A 28 7.85 -1.89 -13.48
C LEU A 28 8.08 -1.33 -14.88
N GLY A 29 9.31 -0.88 -15.13
CA GLY A 29 9.72 -0.32 -16.42
C GLY A 29 9.19 1.09 -16.71
N LYS A 30 8.62 1.77 -15.71
CA LYS A 30 8.08 3.13 -15.84
C LYS A 30 8.89 4.13 -15.04
N GLU A 31 8.83 5.40 -15.45
CA GLU A 31 9.34 6.51 -14.67
C GLU A 31 8.40 6.77 -13.49
N VAL A 32 8.97 7.00 -12.31
CA VAL A 32 8.23 7.24 -11.07
C VAL A 32 8.61 8.59 -10.48
N GLU A 33 7.61 9.30 -9.97
CA GLU A 33 7.82 10.47 -9.13
C GLU A 33 7.70 10.05 -7.66
N LEU A 34 8.66 10.49 -6.84
CA LEU A 34 8.66 10.23 -5.40
C LEU A 34 8.32 11.52 -4.64
N ARG A 35 7.21 11.49 -3.90
CA ARG A 35 6.87 12.53 -2.94
C ARG A 35 7.23 12.05 -1.53
N TYR A 36 8.24 12.67 -0.95
CA TYR A 36 8.66 12.42 0.42
C TYR A 36 7.77 13.16 1.42
N ASP A 37 7.76 12.67 2.64
CA ASP A 37 7.14 13.31 3.80
C ASP A 37 8.22 13.90 4.73
N VAL A 38 7.89 14.14 6.00
CA VAL A 38 8.80 14.67 7.03
C VAL A 38 10.11 13.88 7.10
N GLU A 39 10.03 12.55 7.23
CA GLU A 39 11.19 11.66 7.24
C GLU A 39 11.33 10.93 5.91
N LYS A 40 12.53 10.92 5.32
CA LYS A 40 12.78 10.29 4.02
C LYS A 40 13.11 8.81 4.12
N GLN A 41 13.56 8.36 5.28
CA GLN A 41 14.01 7.00 5.54
C GLN A 41 13.51 6.55 6.90
N ASP A 42 13.25 5.26 7.05
CA ASP A 42 13.00 4.66 8.36
C ASP A 42 14.31 4.15 9.02
N GLN A 43 14.17 3.57 10.22
CA GLN A 43 15.28 2.99 10.98
C GLN A 43 15.99 1.80 10.31
N PHE A 44 15.47 1.30 9.19
CA PHE A 44 16.04 0.20 8.41
C PHE A 44 16.60 0.70 7.07
N ASP A 45 16.84 2.02 6.93
CA ASP A 45 17.32 2.69 5.72
C ASP A 45 16.39 2.53 4.50
N ARG A 46 15.11 2.16 4.71
CA ARG A 46 14.14 2.07 3.61
C ARG A 46 13.65 3.46 3.26
N THR A 47 13.57 3.76 1.97
CA THR A 47 13.04 5.04 1.48
C THR A 47 11.53 5.11 1.71
N LEU A 48 11.07 6.17 2.38
CA LEU A 48 9.66 6.43 2.61
C LEU A 48 9.16 7.48 1.62
N ALA A 49 8.26 7.07 0.71
CA ALA A 49 7.69 7.96 -0.29
C ALA A 49 6.28 7.52 -0.71
N TYR A 50 5.50 8.49 -1.18
CA TYR A 50 4.36 8.26 -2.05
C TYR A 50 4.86 8.20 -3.50
N VAL A 51 4.44 7.18 -4.23
CA VAL A 51 4.90 6.91 -5.60
C VAL A 51 3.81 7.30 -6.58
N THR A 52 4.16 8.08 -7.60
CA THR A 52 3.26 8.47 -8.69
C THR A 52 3.81 8.00 -10.03
N VAL A 53 2.93 7.46 -10.88
CA VAL A 53 3.21 7.06 -12.26
C VAL A 53 2.13 7.67 -13.15
N ASP A 54 2.52 8.43 -14.18
CA ASP A 54 1.58 9.06 -15.13
C ASP A 54 0.43 9.83 -14.45
N GLY A 55 0.74 10.54 -13.36
CA GLY A 55 -0.23 11.28 -12.55
C GLY A 55 -1.13 10.44 -11.64
N MET A 56 -0.92 9.13 -11.57
CA MET A 56 -1.64 8.22 -10.67
C MET A 56 -0.78 7.84 -9.46
N GLU A 57 -1.29 8.11 -8.26
CA GLU A 57 -0.61 7.71 -7.03
C GLU A 57 -0.83 6.22 -6.72
N VAL A 58 0.26 5.46 -6.71
CA VAL A 58 0.28 4.00 -6.50
C VAL A 58 -0.19 3.62 -5.11
N ASN A 59 0.27 4.33 -4.07
CA ASN A 59 -0.13 4.09 -2.68
C ASN A 59 -1.66 4.19 -2.51
N ARG A 60 -2.28 5.23 -3.06
CA ARG A 60 -3.73 5.42 -3.06
C ARG A 60 -4.44 4.25 -3.75
N LEU A 61 -3.96 3.85 -4.93
CA LEU A 61 -4.52 2.73 -5.70
C LEU A 61 -4.46 1.40 -4.95
N ILE A 62 -3.35 1.12 -4.25
CA ILE A 62 -3.18 -0.11 -3.45
C ILE A 62 -4.29 -0.23 -2.41
N VAL A 63 -4.58 0.83 -1.67
CA VAL A 63 -5.62 0.81 -0.63
C VAL A 63 -7.02 0.80 -1.24
N GLU A 64 -7.29 1.70 -2.19
CA GLU A 64 -8.61 1.83 -2.83
C GLU A 64 -9.08 0.53 -3.50
N ARG A 65 -8.13 -0.26 -4.02
CA ARG A 65 -8.39 -1.52 -4.71
C ARG A 65 -8.29 -2.75 -3.78
N GLY A 66 -7.92 -2.57 -2.51
CA GLY A 66 -7.82 -3.66 -1.52
C GLY A 66 -6.63 -4.59 -1.74
N PHE A 67 -5.51 -4.09 -2.27
CA PHE A 67 -4.26 -4.84 -2.40
C PHE A 67 -3.31 -4.66 -1.21
N GLY A 68 -3.66 -3.74 -0.30
CA GLY A 68 -2.95 -3.50 0.93
C GLY A 68 -3.81 -2.68 1.90
N CYS A 69 -3.24 -2.43 3.06
CA CYS A 69 -3.88 -1.79 4.20
C CYS A 69 -3.16 -0.48 4.50
N VAL A 70 -3.80 0.41 5.25
CA VAL A 70 -3.18 1.67 5.64
C VAL A 70 -2.03 1.38 6.61
N LEU A 71 -0.90 2.04 6.37
CA LEU A 71 0.23 2.06 7.29
C LEU A 71 0.51 3.50 7.67
N HIS A 72 0.37 3.82 8.95
CA HIS A 72 0.68 5.13 9.51
C HIS A 72 1.98 5.04 10.30
N ILE A 73 2.95 5.89 9.96
CA ILE A 73 4.29 5.91 10.59
C ILE A 73 4.57 7.35 11.03
N PRO A 74 4.03 7.82 12.16
CA PRO A 74 4.18 9.21 12.58
C PRO A 74 5.67 9.63 12.66
N PRO A 75 6.02 10.85 12.21
CA PRO A 75 5.12 11.90 11.72
C PRO A 75 4.67 11.74 10.24
N ASN A 76 5.20 10.74 9.52
CA ASN A 76 4.87 10.52 8.12
C ASN A 76 3.43 10.00 7.95
N GLY A 77 2.68 10.67 7.08
CA GLY A 77 1.29 10.37 6.76
C GLY A 77 0.28 11.03 7.68
N ASP A 78 0.70 11.87 8.65
CA ASP A 78 -0.22 12.64 9.49
C ASP A 78 -1.17 13.51 8.65
N ASP A 79 -0.71 14.02 7.51
CA ASP A 79 -1.50 14.84 6.58
C ASP A 79 -2.53 14.05 5.76
N ARG A 80 -2.46 12.71 5.79
CA ARG A 80 -3.18 11.82 4.84
C ARG A 80 -3.79 10.56 5.42
N VAL A 81 -3.54 10.26 6.70
CA VAL A 81 -4.05 9.04 7.34
C VAL A 81 -5.58 8.95 7.22
N ASP A 82 -6.28 10.06 7.45
CA ASP A 82 -7.75 10.12 7.34
C ASP A 82 -8.24 9.78 5.90
N GLU A 83 -7.58 10.31 4.87
CA GLU A 83 -7.88 10.00 3.46
C GLU A 83 -7.74 8.49 3.21
N PHE A 84 -6.63 7.92 3.65
CA PHE A 84 -6.27 6.53 3.43
C PHE A 84 -7.21 5.58 4.20
N GLU A 85 -7.57 5.90 5.44
CA GLU A 85 -8.51 5.12 6.23
C GLU A 85 -9.92 5.10 5.62
N MET A 86 -10.38 6.23 5.05
CA MET A 86 -11.65 6.27 4.32
C MET A 86 -11.64 5.38 3.06
N LEU A 87 -10.52 5.36 2.33
CA LEU A 87 -10.34 4.48 1.17
C LEU A 87 -10.34 3.01 1.58
N GLU A 88 -9.65 2.68 2.66
CA GLU A 88 -9.60 1.31 3.19
C GLU A 88 -10.98 0.86 3.68
N GLN A 89 -11.69 1.72 4.41
CA GLN A 89 -13.06 1.44 4.85
C GLN A 89 -13.98 1.18 3.66
N THR A 90 -13.86 1.95 2.59
CA THR A 90 -14.62 1.73 1.36
C THR A 90 -14.27 0.39 0.72
N ALA A 91 -12.98 0.04 0.64
CA ALA A 91 -12.54 -1.24 0.11
C ALA A 91 -13.05 -2.43 0.95
N ARG A 92 -13.05 -2.29 2.28
CA ARG A 92 -13.62 -3.27 3.23
C ARG A 92 -15.11 -3.47 2.99
N LEU A 93 -15.90 -2.39 2.99
CA LEU A 93 -17.36 -2.45 2.83
C LEU A 93 -17.79 -3.01 1.47
N THR A 94 -16.97 -2.80 0.44
CA THR A 94 -17.22 -3.29 -0.92
C THR A 94 -16.51 -4.60 -1.24
N MET A 95 -15.91 -5.26 -0.23
CA MET A 95 -15.23 -6.56 -0.35
C MET A 95 -14.19 -6.61 -1.48
N ARG A 96 -13.45 -5.52 -1.68
CA ARG A 96 -12.43 -5.42 -2.73
C ARG A 96 -11.15 -6.16 -2.34
N GLY A 97 -10.53 -6.82 -3.31
CA GLY A 97 -9.22 -7.45 -3.14
C GLY A 97 -9.18 -8.38 -1.93
N LEU A 98 -8.19 -8.18 -1.05
CA LEU A 98 -7.96 -9.00 0.14
C LEU A 98 -9.20 -9.10 1.05
N TRP A 99 -10.04 -8.06 1.10
CA TRP A 99 -11.25 -8.02 1.93
C TRP A 99 -12.32 -9.02 1.48
N GLY A 100 -12.34 -9.36 0.19
CA GLY A 100 -13.29 -10.29 -0.41
C GLY A 100 -12.85 -11.76 -0.38
N VAL A 101 -11.56 -12.02 -0.15
CA VAL A 101 -10.97 -13.34 -0.42
C VAL A 101 -10.18 -13.92 0.76
N CYS A 102 -9.69 -13.10 1.68
CA CYS A 102 -8.80 -13.55 2.75
C CYS A 102 -9.53 -13.83 4.06
N SER A 103 -9.08 -14.88 4.74
CA SER A 103 -9.42 -15.17 6.13
C SER A 103 -8.27 -15.98 6.76
N PRO A 104 -7.49 -15.43 7.70
CA PRO A 104 -7.58 -14.07 8.23
C PRO A 104 -7.14 -13.00 7.21
N ILE A 105 -7.54 -11.75 7.47
CA ILE A 105 -7.07 -10.58 6.71
C ILE A 105 -5.60 -10.27 7.11
N PRO A 106 -4.67 -10.17 6.15
CA PRO A 106 -3.25 -9.93 6.39
C PRO A 106 -2.90 -8.44 6.54
N CYS A 107 -3.55 -7.73 7.48
CA CYS A 107 -3.32 -6.30 7.74
C CYS A 107 -2.66 -6.05 9.12
N ASN A 108 -1.87 -7.01 9.61
CA ASN A 108 -1.29 -6.96 10.95
C ASN A 108 -0.09 -6.01 11.05
#